data_AF-A0A6A6GYC8-F1
#
_entry.id   AF-A0A6A6GYC8-F1
#
_cell.length_a   1.000
_cell.length_b   1.000
_cell.length_c   1.000
_cell.angle_alpha   90.00
_cell.angle_beta   90.00
_cell.angle_gamma   90.00
#
_symmetry.space_group_name_H-M   'P 1'
#
loop_
_entity.id
_entity.type
_entity.pdbx_description
1 polymer ?
#
loop_
_entity_poly.entity_id
_entity_poly.type
_entity_poly.pdbx_seq_one_letter_code
_entity_poly.pdbx_strand_id
1 'polypeptide(L)' 'MDALSAILCASGRAFCCTLKISQKEDGTEALEVLRKYISGNSKVLQYVGGLPKLSTSTKKGDEAVSVR' A
#
# COMPACT_ATOMS: atom_id res chain seq x y z
N MET A 1 34.32 20.37 4.74
CA MET A 1 33.94 19.20 3.91
C MET A 1 32.53 18.85 4.32
N ASP A 2 31.56 19.48 3.67
CA ASP A 2 30.16 19.29 4.01
C ASP A 2 29.65 18.08 3.23
N ALA A 3 29.22 17.06 3.96
CA ALA A 3 28.68 15.84 3.40
C ALA A 3 27.16 15.93 3.35
N LEU A 4 26.60 15.83 2.14
CA LEU A 4 25.16 15.75 1.93
C LEU A 4 24.79 14.30 1.62
N SER A 5 24.04 13.66 2.53
CA SER A 5 23.44 12.35 2.32
C SER A 5 21.93 12.46 2.32
N ALA A 6 21.27 11.84 1.34
CA ALA A 6 19.82 11.74 1.27
C ALA A 6 19.39 10.31 0.91
N ILE A 7 18.23 9.89 1.43
CA ILE A 7 17.64 8.57 1.11
C ILE A 7 16.86 8.68 -0.20
N LEU A 8 17.25 7.92 -1.21
CA LEU A 8 16.58 7.90 -2.51
C LEU A 8 15.14 7.37 -2.42
N CYS A 9 14.91 6.27 -1.69
CA CYS A 9 13.57 5.72 -1.49
C CYS A 9 13.52 4.80 -0.27
N ALA A 10 12.65 5.12 0.69
CA ALA A 10 12.25 4.18 1.73
C ALA A 10 11.12 3.30 1.19
N SER A 11 11.47 2.15 0.62
CA SER A 11 10.57 1.29 -0.17
C SER A 11 9.22 1.01 0.49
N GLY A 12 9.18 0.66 1.77
CA GLY A 12 7.92 0.38 2.48
C GLY A 12 7.00 1.61 2.61
N ARG A 13 7.57 2.80 2.81
CA ARG A 13 6.80 4.05 2.88
C ARG A 13 6.34 4.48 1.49
N ALA A 14 7.23 4.44 0.51
CA ALA A 14 6.90 4.74 -0.88
C ALA A 14 5.80 3.81 -1.41
N PHE A 15 5.89 2.51 -1.10
CA PHE A 15 4.89 1.53 -1.47
C PHE A 15 3.52 1.83 -0.85
N CYS A 16 3.47 2.16 0.45
CA CYS A 16 2.22 2.56 1.10
C CYS A 16 1.59 3.80 0.42
N CYS A 17 2.39 4.80 0.08
CA CYS A 17 1.93 5.98 -0.64
C CYS A 17 1.38 5.61 -2.02
N THR A 18 2.09 4.76 -2.76
CA THR A 18 1.65 4.27 -4.08
C THR A 18 0.30 3.54 -3.99
N LEU A 19 0.14 2.60 -3.06
CA LEU A 19 -1.10 1.86 -2.90
C LEU A 19 -2.29 2.76 -2.59
N LYS A 20 -2.08 3.80 -1.77
CA LYS A 20 -3.14 4.75 -1.40
C LYS A 20 -3.55 5.65 -2.55
N ILE A 21 -2.62 6.07 -3.40
CA ILE A 21 -2.90 6.95 -4.54
C ILE A 21 -3.59 6.19 -5.67
N SER A 22 -3.18 4.93 -5.89
CA SER A 22 -3.62 4.12 -7.03
C SER A 22 -4.75 3.13 -6.69
N GLN A 23 -5.41 3.27 -5.53
CA GLN A 23 -6.50 2.40 -5.08
C GLN A 23 -7.74 2.55 -5.98
N LYS A 24 -8.29 1.41 -6.44
CA LYS A 24 -9.56 1.30 -7.19
C LYS A 24 -10.47 0.25 -6.52
N GLU A 25 -11.71 0.15 -7.00
CA GLU A 25 -12.72 -0.78 -6.50
C GLU A 25 -12.30 -2.25 -6.72
N ASP A 26 -11.80 -2.59 -7.90
CA ASP A 26 -11.42 -3.97 -8.28
C ASP A 26 -9.95 -4.33 -7.99
N GLY A 27 -9.15 -3.38 -7.48
CA GLY A 27 -7.72 -3.58 -7.24
C GLY A 27 -6.93 -2.29 -7.11
N THR A 28 -5.60 -2.38 -7.22
CA THR A 28 -4.71 -1.21 -7.30
C THR A 28 -4.01 -1.19 -8.66
N GLU A 29 -4.04 -0.05 -9.34
CA GLU A 29 -3.31 0.09 -10.61
C GLU A 29 -1.79 0.14 -10.37
N ALA A 30 -1.04 -0.67 -11.11
CA ALA A 30 0.41 -0.60 -11.06
C ALA A 30 0.92 0.66 -11.77
N LEU A 31 1.79 1.43 -11.09
CA LEU A 31 2.49 2.58 -11.68
C LEU A 31 3.21 2.15 -12.97
N GLU A 32 3.12 2.99 -14.00
CA GLU A 32 3.67 2.70 -15.32
C GLU A 32 5.16 2.29 -15.28
N VAL A 33 5.95 2.98 -14.46
CA VAL A 33 7.38 2.71 -14.28
C VAL A 33 7.68 1.39 -13.58
N LEU A 34 6.76 0.90 -12.74
CA LEU A 34 6.94 -0.35 -11.98
C LEU A 34 6.51 -1.59 -12.77
N ARG A 35 5.68 -1.45 -13.82
CA ARG A 35 5.11 -2.59 -14.58
C ARG A 35 6.17 -3.55 -15.10
N LYS A 36 7.30 -3.03 -15.58
CA LYS A 36 8.43 -3.82 -16.13
C LYS A 36 9.09 -4.74 -15.10
N TYR A 37 8.90 -4.45 -13.81
CA TYR A 37 9.48 -5.21 -12.70
C TYR A 37 8.46 -6.19 -12.07
N ILE A 38 7.20 -6.16 -12.52
CA ILE A 38 6.15 -7.07 -12.05
C ILE A 38 6.06 -8.26 -13.01
N SER A 39 6.17 -9.47 -12.48
CA SER A 39 6.04 -10.69 -13.28
C SER A 39 4.67 -10.72 -13.99
N GLY A 40 4.68 -10.84 -15.32
CA GLY A 40 3.48 -10.80 -16.15
C GLY A 40 3.01 -9.40 -16.61
N ASN A 41 3.73 -8.32 -16.30
CA ASN A 41 3.38 -6.93 -16.67
C ASN A 41 1.93 -6.56 -16.31
N SER A 42 1.40 -7.08 -15.19
CA SER A 42 0.01 -6.84 -14.83
C SER A 42 -0.26 -5.35 -14.65
N LYS A 43 -1.33 -4.88 -15.27
CA LYS A 43 -1.78 -3.48 -15.18
C LYS A 43 -2.46 -3.19 -13.83
N VAL A 44 -3.05 -4.23 -13.22
CA VAL A 44 -3.84 -4.13 -12.00
C VAL A 44 -3.47 -5.26 -11.04
N LEU A 45 -3.22 -4.90 -9.78
CA LEU A 45 -3.08 -5.82 -8.67
C LEU A 45 -4.47 -6.06 -8.07
N GLN A 46 -5.04 -7.24 -8.31
CA GLN A 46 -6.36 -7.61 -7.81
C GLN A 46 -6.32 -7.90 -6.30
N TYR A 47 -7.40 -7.57 -5.59
CA TYR A 47 -7.54 -7.95 -4.19
C TYR A 47 -7.83 -9.45 -4.10
N VAL A 48 -6.96 -10.19 -3.43
CA VAL A 48 -7.08 -11.65 -3.24
C VAL A 48 -7.84 -12.02 -1.96
N GLY A 49 -8.13 -11.06 -1.09
CA GLY A 49 -8.82 -11.28 0.17
C GLY A 49 -9.68 -10.09 0.56
N GLY A 50 -10.69 -10.33 1.39
CA GLY A 50 -11.53 -9.28 1.96
C GLY A 50 -10.75 -8.37 2.92
N LEU A 51 -11.35 -7.24 3.28
CA LEU A 51 -10.75 -6.36 4.29
C LEU A 51 -10.57 -7.14 5.60
N PRO A 52 -9.44 -6.94 6.30
CA PRO A 52 -9.27 -7.46 7.65
C PRO A 52 -10.44 -7.02 8.53
N LYS A 53 -10.98 -7.94 9.35
CA LYS A 53 -12.10 -7.70 10.27
C LYS A 53 -11.85 -6.57 11.30
N LEU A 54 -10.59 -6.14 11.43
CA LEU A 54 -10.12 -5.05 12.30
C LEU A 54 -9.80 -3.76 11.52
N SER A 55 -10.42 -3.52 10.37
CA SER A 55 -10.25 -2.26 9.65
C SER A 55 -10.79 -1.11 10.50
N THR A 56 -9.95 -0.11 10.80
CA THR A 56 -10.30 1.06 11.63
C THR A 56 -11.30 2.01 10.95
N SER A 57 -12.00 1.56 9.90
CA SER A 57 -13.08 2.28 9.24
C SER A 57 -14.43 1.90 9.86
N THR A 58 -14.52 1.92 11.18
CA THR A 58 -15.79 1.94 11.91
C THR A 58 -15.71 3.09 12.90
N LYS A 59 -16.15 4.28 12.47
CA LYS A 59 -16.58 5.27 13.45
C LYS A 59 -17.88 4.75 14.07
N LYS A 60 -17.79 4.48 15.37
CA LYS A 60 -18.84 4.25 16.37
C LYS A 60 -19.19 2.78 16.68
N GLY A 61 -18.60 2.32 17.79
CA GLY A 61 -19.10 1.24 18.64
C GLY A 61 -18.75 -0.17 18.20
N ASP A 62 -17.62 -0.71 18.65
CA ASP A 62 -17.63 -1.71 19.73
C ASP A 62 -16.21 -2.06 20.19
N GLU A 63 -16.09 -2.10 21.51
CA GLU A 63 -15.12 -2.75 22.40
C GLU A 63 -13.69 -3.09 21.94
N ALA A 64 -12.75 -2.68 22.80
CA ALA A 64 -11.32 -2.94 22.75
C ALA A 64 -10.97 -4.44 22.74
N VAL A 65 -10.15 -4.87 21.77
CA VAL A 65 -9.35 -6.09 21.88
C VAL A 65 -7.90 -5.69 22.17
N SER A 66 -7.57 -5.82 23.46
CA SER A 66 -6.21 -5.95 23.96
C SER A 66 -5.56 -7.17 23.31
N VAL A 67 -4.55 -6.96 22.47
CA VAL A 67 -3.61 -8.02 22.08
C VAL A 67 -2.36 -7.80 22.91
N ARG A 68 -2.04 -8.82 23.70
CA ARG A 68 -0.91 -8.92 24.63
C ARG A 68 0.42 -8.45 24.03
#